data_AF-A0A352NNC6-F1
#
_entry.id   AF-A0A352NNC6-F1
#
_cell.length_a   1.000
_cell.length_b   1.000
_cell.length_c   1.000
_cell.angle_alpha   90.00
_cell.angle_beta   90.00
_cell.angle_gamma   90.00
#
_symmetry.space_group_name_H-M   'P 1'
#
loop_
_entity.id
_entity.type
_entity.pdbx_description
1 polymer ?
#
loop_
_entity_poly.entity_id
_entity_poly.type
_entity_poly.pdbx_seq_one_letter_code
_entity_poly.pdbx_strand_id
1 'polypeptide(L)' 'MQIFNVTEIRQNVSKIIAEAIKTKELIVLLQRSKPVAYIVEAKTFDKLQVWYKS' A
#
# COMPACT_ATOMS: atom_id res chain seq x y z
N MET A 1 -4.57 -7.97 -3.31
CA MET A 1 -4.64 -6.49 -3.37
C MET A 1 -5.73 -6.02 -2.42
N GLN A 2 -5.35 -5.27 -1.39
CA GLN A 2 -6.28 -4.76 -0.36
C GLN A 2 -6.58 -3.28 -0.59
N ILE A 3 -7.77 -2.84 -0.18
CA ILE A 3 -8.25 -1.47 -0.37
C ILE A 3 -8.76 -0.96 0.96
N PHE A 4 -8.27 0.21 1.38
CA PHE A 4 -8.72 0.87 2.61
C PHE A 4 -9.02 2.34 2.35
N ASN A 5 -10.00 2.88 3.06
CA ASN A 5 -10.25 4.32 3.10
C ASN A 5 -9.36 5.02 4.16
N VAL A 6 -9.28 6.35 4.11
CA VAL A 6 -8.48 7.16 5.04
C VAL A 6 -8.84 6.91 6.51
N THR A 7 -10.11 6.67 6.82
CA THR A 7 -10.57 6.43 8.20
C THR A 7 -10.07 5.08 8.71
N GLU A 8 -10.19 4.02 7.91
CA GLU A 8 -9.70 2.68 8.24
C GLU A 8 -8.18 2.67 8.46
N ILE A 9 -7.44 3.38 7.59
CA ILE A 9 -5.99 3.54 7.74
C ILE A 9 -5.65 4.24 9.03
N ARG A 10 -6.31 5.35 9.36
CA ARG A 10 -6.04 6.10 10.61
C ARG A 10 -6.25 5.23 11.85
N GLN A 11 -7.27 4.39 11.85
CA GLN A 11 -7.60 3.54 12.99
C GLN A 11 -6.70 2.32 13.12
N ASN A 12 -6.14 1.79 12.03
CA ASN A 12 -5.48 0.49 11.99
C ASN A 12 -4.09 0.49 11.35
N VAL A 13 -3.43 1.65 11.27
CA VAL A 13 -2.21 1.85 10.46
C VAL A 13 -1.13 0.79 10.71
N SER A 14 -0.84 0.46 11.97
CA SER A 14 0.21 -0.52 12.31
C SER A 14 -0.12 -1.92 11.81
N LYS A 15 -1.38 -2.34 11.90
CA LYS A 15 -1.84 -3.65 11.42
C LYS A 15 -1.79 -3.72 9.90
N ILE A 16 -2.25 -2.66 9.23
CA ILE A 16 -2.26 -2.56 7.76
C ILE A 16 -0.83 -2.59 7.21
N ILE A 17 0.10 -1.86 7.83
CA ILE A 17 1.52 -1.88 7.45
C ILE A 17 2.12 -3.26 7.68
N ALA A 18 1.89 -3.89 8.83
CA ALA A 18 2.39 -5.24 9.10
C ALA A 18 1.88 -6.26 8.08
N GLU A 19 0.63 -6.12 7.65
CA GLU A 19 0.04 -6.97 6.62
C GLU A 19 0.68 -6.73 5.25
N ALA A 20 0.87 -5.48 4.83
CA ALA A 20 1.60 -5.13 3.59
C ALA A 20 3.02 -5.73 3.57
N ILE A 21 3.72 -5.67 4.70
CA ILE A 21 5.07 -6.25 4.85
C ILE A 21 5.03 -7.77 4.74
N LYS A 22 4.03 -8.41 5.35
CA LYS A 22 3.87 -9.88 5.38
C LYS A 22 3.49 -10.44 4.01
N THR A 23 2.50 -9.83 3.37
CA THR A 23 1.93 -10.35 2.11
C THR A 23 2.74 -9.91 0.90
N LYS A 24 3.54 -8.84 1.03
CA LYS A 24 4.20 -8.14 -0.09
C LYS A 24 3.21 -7.60 -1.13
N GLU A 25 1.92 -7.59 -0.80
CA GLU A 25 0.90 -7.03 -1.66
C GLU A 25 0.80 -5.52 -1.49
N LEU A 26 0.45 -4.87 -2.59
CA LEU A 26 0.13 -3.45 -2.63
C LEU A 26 -1.27 -3.19 -2.04
N ILE A 27 -1.34 -2.11 -1.28
CA ILE A 27 -2.55 -1.61 -0.64
C ILE A 27 -2.96 -0.31 -1.30
N VAL A 28 -4.23 -0.19 -1.68
CA VAL A 28 -4.78 1.02 -2.29
C VAL A 28 -5.46 1.86 -1.22
N LEU A 29 -5.04 3.13 -1.09
CA LEU A 29 -5.70 4.11 -0.25
C LEU A 29 -6.76 4.86 -1.05
N LEU A 30 -8.00 4.83 -0.57
CA LEU A 30 -9.12 5.59 -1.11
C LEU A 30 -9.44 6.82 -0.26
N GLN A 31 -9.69 7.94 -0.92
CA GLN A 31 -10.31 9.12 -0.32
C GLN A 31 -11.56 9.49 -1.13
N ARG A 32 -12.73 9.49 -0.48
CA ARG A 32 -14.03 9.74 -1.14
C ARG A 32 -14.20 8.89 -2.41
N SER A 33 -13.92 7.59 -2.28
CA SER A 33 -13.98 6.60 -3.36
C SER A 33 -12.99 6.79 -4.52
N LYS A 34 -12.05 7.72 -4.42
CA LYS A 34 -10.98 7.90 -5.41
C LYS A 34 -9.67 7.31 -4.88
N PRO A 35 -8.92 6.54 -5.69
CA PRO A 35 -7.58 6.12 -5.32
C PRO A 35 -6.66 7.33 -5.24
N VAL A 36 -5.98 7.49 -4.11
CA VAL A 36 -5.10 8.64 -3.85
C VAL A 36 -3.66 8.26 -3.54
N ALA A 37 -3.42 7.02 -3.08
CA ALA A 37 -2.07 6.53 -2.84
C ALA A 37 -2.02 5.00 -2.87
N TYR A 38 -0.80 4.47 -3.01
CA TYR A 38 -0.48 3.07 -2.80
C TYR A 38 0.50 2.94 -1.64
N ILE A 39 0.27 1.96 -0.78
CA ILE A 39 1.24 1.54 0.24
C ILE A 39 1.85 0.23 -0.24
N VAL A 40 3.18 0.19 -0.28
CA VAL A 40 3.98 -0.92 -0.78
C VAL A 40 5.20 -1.08 0.12
N GLU A 41 5.65 -2.31 0.32
CA GLU A 41 6.89 -2.59 1.05
C GLU A 41 8.11 -2.07 0.27
N ALA A 42 9.09 -1.49 0.99
CA ALA A 42 10.23 -0.81 0.39
C ALA A 42 10.99 -1.67 -0.64
N LYS A 43 11.28 -2.95 -0.33
CA LYS A 43 11.99 -3.84 -1.28
C LYS A 43 11.16 -4.14 -2.52
N THR A 44 9.84 -4.30 -2.38
CA THR A 44 8.93 -4.41 -3.54
C THR A 44 8.95 -3.14 -4.38
N PHE A 45 8.95 -1.96 -3.75
CA PHE A 45 9.06 -0.69 -4.48
C PHE A 45 10.38 -0.57 -5.24
N ASP A 46 11.51 -0.92 -4.63
CA ASP A 46 12.82 -0.89 -5.29
C ASP A 46 12.85 -1.78 -6.55
N LYS A 47 12.27 -2.98 -6.47
CA LYS A 47 12.15 -3.89 -7.63
C LYS A 47 11.29 -3.29 -8.75
N LEU A 48 10.16 -2.67 -8.40
CA LEU A 48 9.29 -1.98 -9.35
C LEU A 48 10.01 -0.81 -10.03
N GLN A 49 10.80 -0.05 -9.26
CA GLN A 49 11.61 1.06 -9.79
C GLN A 49 12.68 0.57 -10.77
N VAL A 50 13.37 -0.52 -10.45
CA VAL A 50 14.36 -1.12 -11.36
C VAL A 50 13.69 -1.62 -12.64
N TRP A 51 12.56 -2.33 -12.51
CA TRP A 51 11.81 -2.83 -13.66
C TRP A 51 11.30 -1.71 -14.57
N TYR A 52 10.77 -0.62 -14.01
CA TYR A 52 10.28 0.52 -14.80
C TYR A 52 11.38 1.27 -15.55
N LYS A 53 12.62 1.25 -15.04
CA LYS A 53 13.77 1.94 -15.64
C LYS A 53 14.53 1.10 -16.68
N SER A 54 14.14 -0.17 -16.86
CA SER A 54 14.74 -1.10 -17.83
C SER A 54 13.94 -1.10 -19.12
#